data_AF-A0A4R5J5V7-F1
#
_entry.id   AF-A0A4R5J5V7-F1
#
_cell.length_a   1.000
_cell.length_b   1.000
_cell.length_c   1.000
_cell.angle_alpha   90.00
_cell.angle_beta   90.00
_cell.angle_gamma   90.00
#
_symmetry.space_group_name_H-M   'P 1'
#
loop_
_entity.id
_entity.type
_entity.pdbx_description
1 polymer ?
#
loop_
_entity_poly.entity_id
_entity_poly.type
_entity_poly.pdbx_seq_one_letter_code
_entity_poly.pdbx_strand_id
1 'polypeptide(L)'
;MTATGTFFLVVGPSGAGKDSLIDGARASLDDDYVFARRVITRPGGSAGEDHEGVSEAEFARRQRKGEFLATWDAHDLRYGLPMSLVRELERGRNVVANGSRGVVADLAARLPRFVVILVTAPQEVLAQRISARGRESGDQVARRVARAGVSMPPEVACITVSNDGTLEAGMARFVEALRNGTSTSAARQPASRANLMAKLRGEPLDEAAYVAVLQDAIAGRYTEAELTDFLIAATLTLTDDEVVALARARTAFTPRIDWDEPLVVDKHSMGGVPGSRITLVVVPIVAAYGLAMPKTSSRAITSAAGTADAMETIARVDLTHEDVRRCVAQARACIAWNGRLNHSVIDDVMNAITRPLRLDSRRWSVASILSKKFTAGATHVIVDLPFGPQTKLATRADAEALGALFEHVGKGLGLHVRALVTDGSHPIGRGIGPALEVRDVRLVLDNDPAAPADLREKALRFAGEIIAFDPRVGCAEQGMRIAAALLDEGKAKAAFDRIAAAQGIRSRPVAPGTHTRIVAATTRGKVTAIDGLQISGVARAAGAPRAAGAGIDLLCTVGAQVAPGQPLYRIHADSAAALEAASALVGVGGECHQAVRIDSD
;
A
#
# COMPACT_ATOMS: atom_id res chain seq x y z
N MET A 1 41.00 -7.53 -12.88
CA MET A 1 41.25 -7.37 -11.43
C MET A 1 40.40 -8.41 -10.73
N THR A 2 41.01 -9.33 -9.99
CA THR A 2 40.28 -10.31 -9.16
C THR A 2 39.48 -9.54 -8.10
N ALA A 3 38.18 -9.84 -7.97
CA ALA A 3 37.31 -9.13 -7.04
C ALA A 3 37.82 -9.32 -5.61
N THR A 4 38.05 -8.22 -4.88
CA THR A 4 38.37 -8.26 -3.45
C THR A 4 37.13 -8.62 -2.64
N GLY A 5 37.29 -9.41 -1.58
CA GLY A 5 36.20 -9.84 -0.71
C GLY A 5 35.64 -8.71 0.17
N THR A 6 34.49 -8.95 0.79
CA THR A 6 33.82 -7.98 1.69
C THR A 6 34.13 -8.30 3.15
N PHE A 7 34.45 -7.28 3.95
CA PHE A 7 34.62 -7.42 5.39
C PHE A 7 33.33 -7.06 6.13
N PHE A 8 32.79 -8.03 6.88
CA PHE A 8 31.60 -7.93 7.69
C PHE A 8 31.96 -7.80 9.18
N LEU A 9 31.68 -6.66 9.79
CA LEU A 9 31.82 -6.48 11.23
C LEU A 9 30.47 -6.67 11.93
N VAL A 10 30.36 -7.72 12.74
CA VAL A 10 29.16 -8.03 13.52
C VAL A 10 29.22 -7.28 14.85
N VAL A 11 28.25 -6.39 15.07
CA VAL A 11 28.13 -5.56 16.28
C VAL A 11 26.72 -5.66 16.85
N GLY A 12 26.54 -5.32 18.12
CA GLY A 12 25.23 -5.41 18.77
C GLY A 12 25.34 -5.44 20.29
N PRO A 13 24.26 -5.17 21.03
CA PRO A 13 24.28 -5.17 22.49
C PRO A 13 24.68 -6.56 23.04
N SER A 14 25.13 -6.58 24.29
CA SER A 14 25.34 -7.85 25.00
C SER A 14 24.02 -8.62 25.08
N GLY A 15 24.04 -9.94 24.91
CA GLY A 15 22.83 -10.77 24.90
C GLY A 15 22.06 -10.82 23.58
N ALA A 16 22.46 -10.05 22.55
CA ALA A 16 21.80 -10.07 21.23
C ALA A 16 21.97 -11.40 20.45
N GLY A 17 22.82 -12.31 20.93
CA GLY A 17 23.03 -13.63 20.31
C GLY A 17 24.03 -13.64 19.16
N LYS A 18 24.92 -12.65 19.05
CA LYS A 18 25.93 -12.52 17.98
C LYS A 18 26.75 -13.81 17.77
N ASP A 19 27.29 -14.37 18.86
CA ASP A 19 28.16 -15.55 18.80
C ASP A 19 27.38 -16.77 18.27
N SER A 20 26.15 -16.97 18.75
CA SER A 20 25.27 -18.05 18.29
C SER A 20 24.89 -17.93 16.81
N LEU A 21 24.67 -16.71 16.31
CA LEU A 21 24.40 -16.47 14.89
C LEU A 21 25.63 -16.74 14.02
N ILE A 22 26.80 -16.29 14.47
CA ILE A 22 28.09 -16.52 13.78
C ILE A 22 28.40 -18.01 13.71
N ASP A 23 28.27 -18.73 14.83
CA ASP A 23 28.54 -20.17 14.89
C ASP A 23 27.55 -20.96 14.04
N GLY A 24 26.26 -20.58 14.06
CA GLY A 24 25.25 -21.18 13.20
C GLY A 24 25.49 -20.93 11.71
N ALA A 25 25.93 -19.73 11.34
CA ALA A 25 26.24 -19.38 9.95
C ALA A 25 27.46 -20.13 9.41
N ARG A 26 28.44 -20.46 10.28
CA ARG A 26 29.63 -21.24 9.90
C ARG A 26 29.28 -22.61 9.31
N ALA A 27 28.17 -23.21 9.73
CA ALA A 27 27.70 -24.49 9.19
C ALA A 27 26.94 -24.38 7.86
N SER A 28 26.56 -23.16 7.44
CA SER A 28 25.61 -22.93 6.34
C SER A 28 26.18 -22.10 5.17
N LEU A 29 27.41 -21.61 5.29
CA LEU A 29 28.08 -20.77 4.29
C LEU A 29 29.23 -21.54 3.63
N ASP A 30 29.43 -21.27 2.34
CA ASP A 30 30.46 -21.89 1.50
C ASP A 30 31.88 -21.37 1.83
N ASP A 31 32.91 -22.01 1.27
CA ASP A 31 34.34 -21.73 1.50
C ASP A 31 34.79 -20.30 1.12
N ASP A 32 33.91 -19.53 0.48
CA ASP A 32 34.10 -18.11 0.15
C ASP A 32 34.00 -17.19 1.38
N TYR A 33 33.59 -17.71 2.55
CA TYR A 33 33.52 -16.98 3.81
C TYR A 33 34.55 -17.47 4.84
N VAL A 34 35.26 -16.53 5.45
CA VAL A 34 36.23 -16.76 6.52
C VAL A 34 35.74 -16.10 7.80
N PHE A 35 35.59 -16.89 8.85
CA PHE A 35 35.21 -16.38 10.18
C PHE A 35 36.47 -16.00 10.96
N ALA A 36 36.57 -14.73 11.32
CA ALA A 36 37.76 -14.18 11.98
C ALA A 36 37.92 -14.73 13.39
N ARG A 37 39.09 -15.33 13.66
CA ARG A 37 39.52 -15.70 15.01
C ARG A 37 40.16 -14.48 15.68
N ARG A 38 39.56 -14.02 16.79
CA ARG A 38 40.06 -12.86 17.53
C ARG A 38 41.26 -13.22 18.39
N VAL A 39 42.16 -12.28 18.60
CA VAL A 39 43.23 -12.36 19.60
C VAL A 39 42.76 -11.66 20.86
N ILE A 40 42.76 -12.35 22.00
CA ILE A 40 42.18 -11.85 23.25
C ILE A 40 43.17 -12.05 24.39
N THR A 41 43.26 -11.10 25.33
CA THR A 41 44.10 -11.21 26.54
C THR A 41 43.50 -12.15 27.60
N ARG A 42 43.07 -13.35 27.20
CA ARG A 42 42.47 -14.39 28.05
C ARG A 42 43.07 -15.77 27.70
N PRO A 43 43.17 -16.72 28.64
CA PRO A 43 43.69 -18.06 28.36
C PRO A 43 42.91 -18.78 27.25
N GLY A 44 43.63 -19.36 26.29
CA GLY A 44 43.04 -20.17 25.23
C GLY A 44 42.29 -21.39 25.78
N GLY A 45 41.16 -21.75 25.17
CA GLY A 45 40.31 -22.87 25.60
C GLY A 45 39.31 -22.54 26.71
N SER A 46 39.25 -21.30 27.18
CA SER A 46 38.20 -20.84 28.10
C SER A 46 36.81 -20.89 27.45
N ALA A 47 35.75 -21.14 28.23
CA ALA A 47 34.37 -21.20 27.72
C ALA A 47 33.97 -19.92 26.95
N GLY A 48 33.37 -20.08 25.77
CA GLY A 48 33.01 -18.99 24.84
C GLY A 48 33.42 -19.27 23.40
N GLU A 49 33.52 -18.23 22.58
CA GLU A 49 33.90 -18.33 21.16
C GLU A 49 35.34 -18.85 20.92
N ASP A 50 35.61 -19.30 19.69
CA ASP A 50 36.96 -19.61 19.22
C ASP A 50 37.83 -18.33 19.08
N HIS A 51 38.94 -18.31 19.82
CA HIS A 51 39.87 -17.18 19.90
C HIS A 51 41.31 -17.66 20.13
N GLU A 52 42.28 -16.81 19.79
CA GLU A 52 43.69 -16.95 20.16
C GLU A 52 43.93 -16.23 21.49
N GLY A 53 44.27 -16.98 22.53
CA GLY A 53 44.58 -16.44 23.85
C GLY A 53 46.04 -16.01 23.97
N VAL A 54 46.28 -14.76 24.38
CA VAL A 54 47.63 -14.20 24.59
C VAL A 54 47.74 -13.51 25.96
N SER A 55 48.96 -13.30 26.45
CA SER A 55 49.18 -12.46 27.63
C SER A 55 49.07 -10.97 27.26
N GLU A 56 48.85 -10.09 28.25
CA GLU A 56 48.86 -8.64 28.00
C GLU A 56 50.18 -8.15 27.41
N ALA A 57 51.30 -8.67 27.92
CA ALA A 57 52.63 -8.33 27.43
C ALA A 57 52.81 -8.74 25.95
N GLU A 58 52.26 -9.90 25.57
CA GLU A 58 52.28 -10.38 24.19
C GLU A 58 51.37 -9.54 23.29
N PHE A 59 50.14 -9.23 23.74
CA PHE A 59 49.21 -8.39 23.00
C PHE A 59 49.81 -7.00 22.72
N ALA A 60 50.39 -6.36 23.74
CA ALA A 60 51.05 -5.05 23.60
C ALA A 60 52.28 -5.12 22.68
N ARG A 61 53.01 -6.24 22.66
CA ARG A 61 54.12 -6.46 21.73
C ARG A 61 53.62 -6.53 20.28
N ARG A 62 52.59 -7.34 20.02
CA ARG A 62 52.01 -7.51 18.67
C ARG A 62 51.36 -6.21 18.16
N GLN A 63 50.68 -5.47 19.04
CA GLN A 63 50.12 -4.16 18.72
C GLN A 63 51.20 -3.15 18.30
N ARG A 64 52.32 -3.08 19.03
CA ARG A 64 53.47 -2.22 18.66
C ARG A 64 54.12 -2.60 17.32
N LYS A 65 54.05 -3.89 16.95
CA LYS A 65 54.53 -4.40 15.66
C LYS A 65 53.54 -4.20 14.50
N GLY A 66 52.36 -3.65 14.76
CA GLY A 66 51.33 -3.44 13.73
C GLY A 66 50.67 -4.74 13.26
N GLU A 67 50.64 -5.78 14.08
CA GLU A 67 50.08 -7.09 13.70
C GLU A 67 48.54 -7.13 13.71
N PHE A 68 47.87 -6.04 14.12
CA PHE A 68 46.41 -5.95 14.21
C PHE A 68 45.81 -4.98 13.18
N LEU A 69 44.74 -5.44 12.55
CA LEU A 69 43.84 -4.65 11.73
C LEU A 69 43.02 -3.69 12.58
N ALA A 70 42.54 -4.12 13.74
CA ALA A 70 41.88 -3.24 14.70
C ALA A 70 42.03 -3.80 16.11
N THR A 71 42.05 -2.92 17.11
CA THR A 71 42.13 -3.29 18.53
C THR A 71 41.13 -2.48 19.35
N TRP A 72 40.56 -3.07 20.39
CA TRP A 72 39.71 -2.37 21.36
C TRP A 72 39.76 -3.04 22.73
N ASP A 73 39.36 -2.29 23.76
CA ASP A 73 39.25 -2.75 25.14
C ASP A 73 37.78 -2.97 25.51
N ALA A 74 37.47 -4.07 26.19
CA ALA A 74 36.15 -4.34 26.76
C ALA A 74 36.25 -5.36 27.90
N HIS A 75 35.42 -5.23 28.94
CA HIS A 75 35.35 -6.21 30.04
C HIS A 75 36.72 -6.57 30.66
N ASP A 76 37.58 -5.57 30.84
CA ASP A 76 38.96 -5.71 31.36
C ASP A 76 39.87 -6.61 30.51
N LEU A 77 39.51 -6.83 29.25
CA LEU A 77 40.28 -7.57 28.26
C LEU A 77 40.55 -6.71 27.04
N ARG A 78 41.65 -7.02 26.34
CA ARG A 78 41.97 -6.45 25.03
C ARG A 78 41.64 -7.44 23.93
N TYR A 79 41.11 -6.91 22.84
CA TYR A 79 40.70 -7.66 21.67
C TYR A 79 41.41 -7.11 20.45
N GLY A 80 41.87 -8.01 19.58
CA GLY A 80 42.55 -7.69 18.35
C GLY A 80 42.01 -8.52 17.18
N LEU A 81 41.80 -7.86 16.05
CA LEU A 81 41.58 -8.52 14.75
C LEU A 81 42.93 -8.59 14.02
N PRO A 82 43.45 -9.78 13.69
CA PRO A 82 44.75 -9.91 13.02
C PRO A 82 44.81 -9.22 11.65
N MET A 83 45.97 -8.66 11.28
CA MET A 83 46.22 -8.16 9.93
C MET A 83 46.16 -9.25 8.85
N SER A 84 46.31 -10.52 9.22
CA SER A 84 46.20 -11.64 8.28
C SER A 84 44.83 -11.70 7.57
N LEU A 85 43.78 -11.14 8.18
CA LEU A 85 42.44 -11.05 7.58
C LEU A 85 42.41 -10.20 6.30
N VAL A 86 43.31 -9.23 6.16
CA VAL A 86 43.41 -8.42 4.93
C VAL A 86 43.82 -9.29 3.75
N ARG A 87 44.73 -10.26 3.96
CA ARG A 87 45.15 -11.21 2.91
C ARG A 87 44.00 -12.11 2.45
N GLU A 88 43.01 -12.33 3.31
CA GLU A 88 41.81 -13.10 2.95
C GLU A 88 40.89 -12.31 2.02
N LEU A 89 40.70 -11.02 2.30
CA LEU A 89 39.97 -10.12 1.42
C LEU A 89 40.68 -9.97 0.05
N GLU A 90 42.01 -9.89 0.04
CA GLU A 90 42.81 -9.82 -1.19
C GLU A 90 42.67 -11.09 -2.06
N ARG A 91 42.42 -12.25 -1.44
CA ARG A 91 42.12 -13.51 -2.14
C ARG A 91 40.67 -13.61 -2.63
N GLY A 92 39.87 -12.57 -2.41
CA GLY A 92 38.45 -12.54 -2.79
C GLY A 92 37.50 -13.17 -1.78
N ARG A 93 38.00 -13.64 -0.63
CA ARG A 93 37.17 -14.23 0.42
C ARG A 93 36.52 -13.17 1.29
N ASN A 94 35.26 -13.39 1.65
CA ASN A 94 34.53 -12.53 2.56
C ASN A 94 34.93 -12.83 4.01
N VAL A 95 35.18 -11.81 4.83
CA VAL A 95 35.58 -12.00 6.22
C VAL A 95 34.43 -11.62 7.14
N VAL A 96 34.05 -12.49 8.08
CA VAL A 96 33.03 -12.22 9.11
C VAL A 96 33.71 -12.12 10.46
N ALA A 97 33.66 -10.95 11.09
CA ALA A 97 34.35 -10.66 12.34
C ALA A 97 33.39 -10.15 13.42
N ASN A 98 33.38 -10.80 14.57
CA ASN A 98 32.72 -10.29 15.77
C ASN A 98 33.52 -9.10 16.33
N GLY A 99 32.91 -7.95 16.55
CA GLY A 99 33.68 -6.78 16.99
C GLY A 99 32.91 -5.72 17.77
N SER A 100 33.61 -4.63 18.06
CA SER A 100 33.08 -3.48 18.80
C SER A 100 32.64 -2.37 17.85
N ARG A 101 31.63 -1.60 18.26
CA ARG A 101 31.26 -0.36 17.55
C ARG A 101 32.41 0.66 17.55
N GLY A 102 33.29 0.61 18.55
CA GLY A 102 34.43 1.52 18.68
C GLY A 102 35.47 1.42 17.57
N VAL A 103 35.50 0.31 16.81
CA VAL A 103 36.44 0.12 15.70
C VAL A 103 35.82 0.34 14.32
N VAL A 104 34.54 0.69 14.24
CA VAL A 104 33.81 0.86 12.97
C VAL A 104 34.45 1.95 12.11
N ALA A 105 34.78 3.11 12.69
CA ALA A 105 35.34 4.23 11.95
C ALA A 105 36.76 3.94 11.43
N ASP A 106 37.61 3.32 12.25
CA ASP A 106 38.97 2.92 11.85
C ASP A 106 38.95 1.86 10.75
N LEU A 107 38.09 0.85 10.87
CA LEU A 107 37.92 -0.19 9.85
C LEU A 107 37.36 0.37 8.54
N ALA A 108 36.37 1.27 8.60
CA ALA A 108 35.81 1.92 7.42
C ALA A 108 36.85 2.75 6.65
N ALA A 109 37.77 3.41 7.36
CA ALA A 109 38.84 4.18 6.73
C ALA A 109 39.91 3.30 6.05
N ARG A 110 40.05 2.04 6.49
CA ARG A 110 41.14 1.14 6.08
C ARG A 110 40.70 0.04 5.12
N LEU A 111 39.40 -0.25 5.03
CA LEU A 111 38.86 -1.34 4.23
C LEU A 111 37.97 -0.81 3.10
N PRO A 112 38.29 -1.11 1.83
CA PRO A 112 37.54 -0.60 0.69
C PRO A 112 36.13 -1.21 0.55
N ARG A 113 35.91 -2.41 1.12
CA ARG A 113 34.65 -3.15 1.10
C ARG A 113 34.26 -3.54 2.52
N PHE A 114 33.49 -2.69 3.19
CA PHE A 114 33.18 -2.83 4.61
C PHE A 114 31.68 -2.72 4.87
N VAL A 115 31.12 -3.71 5.57
CA VAL A 115 29.70 -3.78 5.95
C VAL A 115 29.61 -4.08 7.44
N VAL A 116 28.75 -3.36 8.15
CA VAL A 116 28.43 -3.63 9.55
C VAL A 116 27.14 -4.45 9.61
N ILE A 117 27.16 -5.58 10.32
CA ILE A 117 25.95 -6.33 10.65
C ILE A 117 25.55 -5.97 12.09
N LEU A 118 24.48 -5.20 12.24
CA LEU A 118 23.96 -4.81 13.55
C LEU A 118 22.93 -5.83 14.03
N VAL A 119 23.31 -6.69 14.97
CA VAL A 119 22.39 -7.65 15.59
C VAL A 119 21.61 -6.97 16.72
N THR A 120 20.28 -7.02 16.64
CA THR A 120 19.36 -6.46 17.64
C THR A 120 18.45 -7.54 18.22
N ALA A 121 17.88 -7.30 19.40
CA ALA A 121 16.80 -8.10 19.97
C ALA A 121 15.95 -7.21 20.89
N PRO A 122 14.66 -7.52 21.10
CA PRO A 122 13.79 -6.77 22.01
C PRO A 122 14.39 -6.69 23.41
N GLN A 123 14.15 -5.58 24.12
CA GLN A 123 14.75 -5.33 25.44
C GLN A 123 14.40 -6.41 26.46
N GLU A 124 13.18 -6.93 26.40
CA GLU A 124 12.69 -8.04 27.23
C GLU A 124 13.46 -9.34 26.98
N VAL A 125 13.77 -9.64 25.71
CA VAL A 125 14.55 -10.81 25.29
C VAL A 125 16.02 -10.67 25.69
N LEU A 126 16.60 -9.47 25.53
CA LEU A 126 17.95 -9.17 26.00
C LEU A 126 18.05 -9.32 27.52
N ALA A 127 17.09 -8.77 28.26
CA ALA A 127 17.06 -8.87 29.71
C ALA A 127 16.94 -10.32 30.19
N GLN A 128 16.06 -11.13 29.58
CA GLN A 128 15.93 -12.55 29.90
C GLN A 128 17.22 -13.35 29.59
N ARG A 129 17.83 -13.13 28.42
CA ARG A 129 19.08 -13.81 28.01
C ARG A 129 20.29 -13.41 28.85
N ILE A 130 20.34 -12.15 29.32
CA ILE A 130 21.38 -11.67 30.23
C ILE A 130 21.15 -12.23 31.64
N SER A 131 19.91 -12.26 32.12
CA SER A 131 19.54 -12.75 33.46
C SER A 131 19.79 -14.26 33.61
N ALA A 132 19.55 -15.05 32.55
CA ALA A 132 19.83 -16.49 32.52
C ALA A 132 21.33 -16.84 32.68
N ARG A 133 22.25 -15.87 32.53
CA ARG A 133 23.70 -16.07 32.72
C ARG A 133 24.17 -15.81 34.17
N GLY A 134 23.26 -15.43 35.08
CA GLY A 134 23.48 -15.45 36.52
C GLY A 134 24.53 -14.49 37.09
N ARG A 135 24.80 -13.34 36.45
CA ARG A 135 25.89 -12.43 36.86
C ARG A 135 25.56 -10.93 36.90
N GLU A 136 24.33 -10.47 37.13
CA GLU A 136 24.04 -9.02 37.23
C GLU A 136 22.66 -8.73 37.88
N SER A 137 22.50 -7.59 38.57
CA SER A 137 21.22 -7.14 39.16
C SER A 137 20.40 -6.25 38.19
N GLY A 138 19.07 -6.21 38.37
CA GLY A 138 18.11 -5.61 37.41
C GLY A 138 18.38 -4.16 37.00
N ASP A 139 18.89 -3.32 37.90
CA ASP A 139 19.19 -1.90 37.62
C ASP A 139 20.42 -1.71 36.71
N GLN A 140 21.34 -2.67 36.66
CA GLN A 140 22.52 -2.63 35.80
C GLN A 140 22.17 -3.01 34.35
N VAL A 141 21.15 -3.85 34.16
CA VAL A 141 20.62 -4.25 32.84
C VAL A 141 19.89 -3.08 32.17
N ALA A 142 19.07 -2.34 32.92
CA ALA A 142 18.31 -1.19 32.42
C ALA A 142 19.21 -0.04 31.90
N ARG A 143 20.31 0.27 32.61
CA ARG A 143 21.28 1.32 32.20
C ARG A 143 22.07 0.96 30.95
N ARG A 144 22.27 -0.33 30.67
CA ARG A 144 22.96 -0.83 29.46
C ARG A 144 22.05 -0.80 28.24
N VAL A 145 20.76 -1.07 28.45
CA VAL A 145 19.72 -1.02 27.42
C VAL A 145 19.42 0.42 26.97
N ALA A 146 19.49 1.40 27.88
CA ALA A 146 19.30 2.82 27.56
C ALA A 146 20.41 3.46 26.69
N ARG A 147 21.60 2.84 26.60
CA ARG A 147 22.72 3.33 25.76
C ARG A 147 22.72 2.79 24.32
N ALA A 148 21.66 2.08 23.90
CA ALA A 148 21.64 1.37 22.62
C ALA A 148 21.52 2.27 21.37
N GLY A 149 21.12 3.54 21.52
CA GLY A 149 21.06 4.52 20.44
C GLY A 149 22.36 5.33 20.32
N VAL A 150 23.30 4.85 19.52
CA VAL A 150 24.43 5.66 19.03
C VAL A 150 24.47 5.51 17.51
N SER A 151 24.49 6.65 16.82
CA SER A 151 24.54 6.77 15.36
C SER A 151 25.79 6.08 14.80
N MET A 152 25.62 5.25 13.77
CA MET A 152 26.74 4.80 12.95
C MET A 152 27.22 5.95 12.06
N PRO A 153 28.51 5.97 11.65
CA PRO A 153 28.97 6.90 10.63
C PRO A 153 28.12 6.75 9.35
N PRO A 154 27.65 7.85 8.73
CA PRO A 154 26.73 7.78 7.59
C PRO A 154 27.30 7.03 6.38
N GLU A 155 28.62 6.94 6.28
CA GLU A 155 29.33 6.41 5.12
C GLU A 155 29.47 4.89 5.13
N VAL A 156 29.07 4.21 6.22
CA VAL A 156 29.24 2.77 6.40
C VAL A 156 27.94 2.03 6.12
N ALA A 157 27.98 1.07 5.19
CA ALA A 157 26.86 0.17 4.94
C ALA A 157 26.54 -0.65 6.21
N CYS A 158 25.31 -0.57 6.70
CA CYS A 158 24.88 -1.25 7.92
C CYS A 158 23.61 -2.05 7.63
N ILE A 159 23.64 -3.36 7.88
CA ILE A 159 22.48 -4.26 7.74
C ILE A 159 22.06 -4.69 9.14
N THR A 160 20.79 -4.42 9.49
CA THR A 160 20.25 -4.77 10.81
C THR A 160 19.64 -6.17 10.77
N VAL A 161 20.03 -7.03 11.70
CA VAL A 161 19.51 -8.39 11.87
C VAL A 161 18.79 -8.47 13.22
N SER A 162 17.47 -8.63 13.18
CA SER A 162 16.68 -8.86 14.39
C SER A 162 16.75 -10.33 14.82
N ASN A 163 17.14 -10.58 16.06
CA ASN A 163 17.18 -11.90 16.70
C ASN A 163 16.08 -11.98 17.79
N ASP A 164 14.85 -11.74 17.36
CA ASP A 164 13.61 -11.64 18.14
C ASP A 164 12.80 -12.94 18.26
N GLY A 165 13.15 -13.97 17.48
CA GLY A 165 12.44 -15.24 17.40
C GLY A 165 13.31 -16.45 17.77
N THR A 166 13.09 -17.57 17.08
CA THR A 166 13.93 -18.78 17.23
C THR A 166 15.34 -18.55 16.69
N LEU A 167 16.30 -19.36 17.17
CA LEU A 167 17.71 -19.26 16.74
C LEU A 167 17.83 -19.54 15.24
N GLU A 168 17.07 -20.52 14.72
CA GLU A 168 17.04 -20.88 13.30
C GLU A 168 16.56 -19.72 12.43
N ALA A 169 15.52 -19.00 12.86
CA ALA A 169 15.01 -17.84 12.15
C ALA A 169 15.98 -16.65 12.22
N GLY A 170 16.71 -16.50 13.32
CA GLY A 170 17.80 -15.51 13.44
C GLY A 170 18.97 -15.85 12.53
N MET A 171 19.36 -17.13 12.45
CA MET A 171 20.44 -17.62 11.60
C MET A 171 20.14 -17.42 10.12
N ALA A 172 18.91 -17.75 9.68
CA ALA A 172 18.49 -17.56 8.29
C ALA A 172 18.61 -16.08 7.87
N ARG A 173 18.10 -15.16 8.71
CA ARG A 173 18.21 -13.71 8.50
C ARG A 173 19.65 -13.22 8.49
N PHE A 174 20.51 -13.78 9.34
CA PHE A 174 21.93 -13.43 9.41
C PHE A 174 22.70 -13.88 8.16
N VAL A 175 22.46 -15.11 7.68
CA VAL A 175 23.06 -15.64 6.44
C VAL A 175 22.61 -14.83 5.22
N GLU A 176 21.32 -14.48 5.16
CA GLU A 176 20.77 -13.62 4.12
C GLU A 176 21.41 -12.21 4.15
N ALA A 177 21.60 -11.64 5.34
CA ALA A 177 22.27 -10.34 5.48
C ALA A 177 23.72 -10.36 4.96
N LEU A 178 24.47 -11.45 5.21
CA LEU A 178 25.83 -11.62 4.68
C LEU A 178 25.82 -11.73 3.15
N ARG A 179 24.93 -12.56 2.59
CA ARG A 179 24.76 -12.70 1.13
C ARG A 179 24.36 -11.38 0.47
N ASN A 180 23.39 -10.67 1.04
CA ASN A 180 22.97 -9.36 0.54
C ASN A 180 24.11 -8.35 0.61
N GLY A 181 24.82 -8.28 1.73
CA GLY A 181 25.91 -7.33 1.90
C GLY A 181 27.12 -7.58 0.98
N THR A 182 27.33 -8.81 0.49
CA THR A 182 28.33 -9.06 -0.57
C THR A 182 27.96 -8.38 -1.90
N SER A 183 26.66 -8.19 -2.15
CA SER A 183 26.13 -7.44 -3.29
C SER A 183 26.03 -5.92 -3.00
N THR A 184 25.79 -5.52 -1.75
CA THR A 184 25.58 -4.12 -1.32
C THR A 184 26.87 -3.30 -1.16
N SER A 185 28.04 -3.95 -1.08
CA SER A 185 29.35 -3.29 -0.90
C SER A 185 29.77 -2.30 -2.03
N ALA A 186 28.90 -2.03 -3.00
CA ALA A 186 29.09 -1.03 -4.05
C ALA A 186 28.24 0.25 -3.92
N ALA A 187 27.34 0.40 -2.93
CA ALA A 187 26.42 1.54 -2.90
C ALA A 187 26.79 2.60 -1.83
N ARG A 188 27.36 3.74 -2.26
CA ARG A 188 27.24 5.02 -1.53
C ARG A 188 25.75 5.27 -1.23
N GLN A 189 25.43 5.84 -0.06
CA GLN A 189 24.06 6.26 0.25
C GLN A 189 23.50 7.12 -0.89
N PRO A 190 22.21 6.95 -1.26
CA PRO A 190 21.61 7.75 -2.32
C PRO A 190 21.66 9.23 -1.96
N ALA A 191 22.02 10.09 -2.94
CA ALA A 191 22.02 11.54 -2.74
C ALA A 191 20.64 12.07 -2.29
N SER A 192 19.56 11.39 -2.69
CA SER A 192 18.19 11.75 -2.30
C SER A 192 17.89 11.51 -0.81
N ARG A 193 18.77 10.81 -0.06
CA ARG A 193 18.62 10.65 1.39
C ARG A 193 18.60 11.99 2.12
N ALA A 194 19.30 13.01 1.62
CA ALA A 194 19.22 14.36 2.17
C ALA A 194 17.80 14.92 2.10
N ASN A 195 17.09 14.69 0.98
CA ASN A 195 15.70 15.10 0.78
C ASN A 195 14.74 14.29 1.68
N LEU A 196 15.00 12.98 1.83
CA LEU A 196 14.26 12.14 2.77
C LEU A 196 14.34 12.72 4.19
N MET A 197 15.56 13.01 4.65
CA MET A 197 15.80 13.57 5.98
C MET A 197 15.23 14.99 6.14
N ALA A 198 15.23 15.80 5.08
CA ALA A 198 14.56 17.09 5.06
C ALA A 198 13.05 16.93 5.33
N LYS A 199 12.40 15.98 4.68
CA LYS A 199 10.97 15.74 4.92
C LYS A 199 10.68 15.24 6.34
N LEU A 200 11.57 14.41 6.91
CA LEU A 200 11.46 13.99 8.31
C LEU A 200 11.59 15.16 9.31
N ARG A 201 12.30 16.23 8.94
CA ARG A 201 12.37 17.49 9.72
C ARG A 201 11.16 18.41 9.47
N GLY A 202 10.21 18.01 8.64
CA GLY A 202 9.04 18.81 8.28
C GLY A 202 9.32 19.88 7.23
N GLU A 203 10.48 19.83 6.57
CA GLU A 203 10.82 20.75 5.48
C GLU A 203 10.03 20.39 4.21
N PRO A 204 9.51 21.38 3.46
CA PRO A 204 8.80 21.11 2.22
C PRO A 204 9.77 20.63 1.13
N LEU A 205 9.32 19.69 0.29
CA LEU A 205 10.07 19.20 -0.87
C LEU A 205 9.50 19.74 -2.18
N ASP A 206 10.39 20.09 -3.11
CA ASP A 206 10.01 20.41 -4.49
C ASP A 206 9.87 19.15 -5.36
N GLU A 207 9.49 19.35 -6.63
CA GLU A 207 9.27 18.25 -7.58
C GLU A 207 10.54 17.42 -7.79
N ALA A 208 11.70 18.07 -7.95
CA ALA A 208 12.97 17.37 -8.20
C ALA A 208 13.38 16.51 -7.00
N ALA A 209 13.19 17.04 -5.79
CA ALA A 209 13.44 16.31 -4.55
C ALA A 209 12.53 15.10 -4.42
N TYR A 210 11.22 15.25 -4.71
CA TYR A 210 10.29 14.13 -4.72
C TYR A 210 10.64 13.09 -5.79
N VAL A 211 10.99 13.48 -7.02
CA VAL A 211 11.45 12.54 -8.06
C VAL A 211 12.63 11.73 -7.55
N ALA A 212 13.64 12.39 -6.98
CA ALA A 212 14.84 11.71 -6.50
C ALA A 212 14.53 10.71 -5.38
N VAL A 213 13.70 11.08 -4.40
CA VAL A 213 13.31 10.18 -3.30
C VAL A 213 12.49 9.00 -3.82
N LEU A 214 11.48 9.26 -4.66
CA LEU A 214 10.61 8.21 -5.19
C LEU A 214 11.37 7.23 -6.10
N GLN A 215 12.32 7.73 -6.91
CA GLN A 215 13.19 6.89 -7.75
C GLN A 215 14.03 5.94 -6.89
N ASP A 216 14.60 6.43 -5.79
CA ASP A 216 15.45 5.63 -4.91
C ASP A 216 14.64 4.66 -4.05
N ALA A 217 13.41 5.03 -3.69
CA ALA A 217 12.45 4.12 -3.07
C ALA A 217 12.06 2.97 -4.00
N ILE A 218 11.72 3.26 -5.27
CA ILE A 218 11.39 2.23 -6.27
C ILE A 218 12.59 1.31 -6.54
N ALA A 219 13.81 1.86 -6.54
CA ALA A 219 15.05 1.12 -6.74
C ALA A 219 15.50 0.31 -5.50
N GLY A 220 14.74 0.33 -4.40
CA GLY A 220 15.08 -0.40 -3.16
C GLY A 220 16.34 0.12 -2.47
N ARG A 221 16.69 1.41 -2.66
CA ARG A 221 17.89 2.03 -2.09
C ARG A 221 17.69 2.56 -0.66
N TYR A 222 16.47 2.49 -0.14
CA TYR A 222 16.13 2.78 1.24
C TYR A 222 15.79 1.52 2.01
N THR A 223 16.10 1.52 3.30
CA THR A 223 15.55 0.50 4.20
C THR A 223 14.03 0.66 4.35
N GLU A 224 13.33 -0.42 4.70
CA GLU A 224 11.88 -0.38 4.95
C GLU A 224 11.52 0.64 6.04
N ALA A 225 12.37 0.79 7.07
CA ALA A 225 12.20 1.77 8.12
C ALA A 225 12.31 3.21 7.60
N GLU A 226 13.37 3.54 6.84
CA GLU A 226 13.55 4.89 6.28
C GLU A 226 12.40 5.28 5.35
N LEU A 227 11.96 4.35 4.49
CA LEU A 227 10.83 4.59 3.61
C LEU A 227 9.54 4.75 4.40
N THR A 228 9.34 3.96 5.45
CA THR A 228 8.16 4.09 6.32
C THR A 228 8.12 5.45 7.02
N ASP A 229 9.23 5.86 7.64
CA ASP A 229 9.34 7.15 8.31
C ASP A 229 9.07 8.30 7.35
N PHE A 230 9.65 8.24 6.15
CA PHE A 230 9.42 9.23 5.10
C PHE A 230 7.94 9.34 4.72
N LEU A 231 7.29 8.21 4.46
CA LEU A 231 5.90 8.18 4.02
C LEU A 231 4.93 8.65 5.11
N ILE A 232 5.22 8.35 6.38
CA ILE A 232 4.47 8.89 7.52
C ILE A 232 4.65 10.41 7.59
N ALA A 233 5.90 10.91 7.56
CA ALA A 233 6.19 12.33 7.63
C ALA A 233 5.54 13.09 6.46
N ALA A 234 5.65 12.56 5.24
CA ALA A 234 4.99 13.11 4.06
C ALA A 234 3.48 13.17 4.25
N THR A 235 2.86 12.08 4.68
CA THR A 235 1.41 12.02 4.89
C THR A 235 0.91 13.08 5.87
N LEU A 236 1.68 13.39 6.91
CA LEU A 236 1.29 14.33 7.96
C LEU A 236 1.58 15.81 7.64
N THR A 237 2.51 16.11 6.74
CA THR A 237 3.06 17.47 6.57
C THR A 237 2.95 18.04 5.16
N LEU A 238 2.29 17.36 4.22
CA LEU A 238 2.10 17.82 2.85
C LEU A 238 1.35 19.17 2.76
N THR A 239 2.01 20.21 2.26
CA THR A 239 1.37 21.48 1.84
C THR A 239 0.68 21.34 0.48
N ASP A 240 -0.16 22.30 0.07
CA ASP A 240 -0.84 22.25 -1.24
C ASP A 240 0.17 22.25 -2.40
N ASP A 241 1.22 23.09 -2.31
CA ASP A 241 2.30 23.15 -3.29
C ASP A 241 3.07 21.82 -3.36
N GLU A 242 3.33 21.18 -2.21
CA GLU A 242 3.96 19.86 -2.19
C GLU A 242 3.06 18.77 -2.79
N VAL A 243 1.74 18.85 -2.64
CA VAL A 243 0.82 17.91 -3.30
C VAL A 243 0.90 18.06 -4.82
N VAL A 244 1.03 19.29 -5.35
CA VAL A 244 1.28 19.54 -6.77
C VAL A 244 2.63 18.95 -7.20
N ALA A 245 3.70 19.25 -6.46
CA ALA A 245 5.05 18.76 -6.74
C ALA A 245 5.12 17.22 -6.72
N LEU A 246 4.51 16.59 -5.71
CA LEU A 246 4.40 15.14 -5.60
C LEU A 246 3.59 14.54 -6.75
N ALA A 247 2.48 15.17 -7.13
CA ALA A 247 1.66 14.70 -8.25
C ALA A 247 2.46 14.73 -9.56
N ARG A 248 3.20 15.81 -9.83
CA ARG A 248 4.10 15.95 -10.99
C ARG A 248 5.23 14.93 -10.96
N ALA A 249 5.93 14.82 -9.84
CA ALA A 249 7.02 13.86 -9.65
C ALA A 249 6.58 12.42 -9.95
N ARG A 250 5.37 12.03 -9.53
CA ARG A 250 4.81 10.71 -9.80
C ARG A 250 4.58 10.43 -11.29
N THR A 251 4.32 11.46 -12.10
CA THR A 251 4.15 11.27 -13.56
C THR A 251 5.45 10.91 -14.27
N ALA A 252 6.62 11.20 -13.68
CA ALA A 252 7.91 10.88 -14.28
C ALA A 252 8.18 9.36 -14.41
N PHE A 253 7.49 8.54 -13.62
CA PHE A 253 7.70 7.08 -13.57
C PHE A 253 6.78 6.28 -14.48
N THR A 254 5.86 6.93 -15.19
CA THR A 254 4.92 6.24 -16.08
C THR A 254 4.68 7.09 -17.33
N PRO A 255 5.01 6.60 -18.53
CA PRO A 255 4.75 7.33 -19.76
C PRO A 255 3.27 7.72 -19.88
N ARG A 256 3.02 8.96 -20.29
CA ARG A 256 1.65 9.40 -20.62
C ARG A 256 1.20 8.76 -21.92
N ILE A 257 -0.02 8.23 -21.94
CA ILE A 257 -0.67 7.80 -23.19
C ILE A 257 -1.12 9.05 -23.93
N ASP A 258 -0.65 9.18 -25.18
CA ASP A 258 -1.22 10.14 -26.14
C ASP A 258 -2.35 9.46 -26.92
N TRP A 259 -3.47 10.15 -27.01
CA TRP A 259 -4.69 9.70 -27.69
C TRP A 259 -4.93 10.42 -29.02
N ASP A 260 -4.10 11.41 -29.38
CA ASP A 260 -4.28 12.27 -30.55
C ASP A 260 -5.67 12.95 -30.58
N GLU A 261 -6.19 13.25 -29.38
CA GLU A 261 -7.48 13.88 -29.19
C GLU A 261 -7.40 14.99 -28.14
N PRO A 262 -8.00 16.16 -28.39
CA PRO A 262 -7.94 17.29 -27.47
C PRO A 262 -8.79 17.07 -26.20
N LEU A 263 -9.78 16.17 -26.26
CA LEU A 263 -10.74 15.95 -25.19
C LEU A 263 -10.85 14.46 -24.84
N VAL A 264 -10.00 14.04 -23.89
CA VAL A 264 -10.04 12.73 -23.24
C VAL A 264 -10.54 12.90 -21.82
N VAL A 265 -11.61 12.20 -21.46
CA VAL A 265 -12.33 12.38 -20.20
C VAL A 265 -12.13 11.18 -19.25
N ASP A 266 -12.17 11.41 -17.94
CA ASP A 266 -12.19 10.34 -16.93
C ASP A 266 -13.10 10.75 -15.75
N LYS A 267 -13.57 9.76 -15.00
CA LYS A 267 -14.31 9.93 -13.74
C LYS A 267 -13.60 9.21 -12.61
N HIS A 268 -13.35 9.91 -11.51
CA HIS A 268 -12.90 9.28 -10.27
C HIS A 268 -13.94 9.43 -9.16
N SER A 269 -13.90 8.55 -8.17
CA SER A 269 -14.65 8.69 -6.92
C SER A 269 -13.74 8.38 -5.76
N MET A 270 -13.80 9.19 -4.71
CA MET A 270 -13.14 8.85 -3.45
C MET A 270 -13.72 7.56 -2.84
N GLY A 271 -14.93 7.17 -3.25
CA GLY A 271 -15.60 5.96 -2.80
C GLY A 271 -16.09 6.09 -1.36
N GLY A 272 -16.29 4.95 -0.69
CA GLY A 272 -16.84 4.90 0.67
C GLY A 272 -18.37 4.78 0.71
N VAL A 273 -19.05 4.82 -0.45
CA VAL A 273 -20.49 4.55 -0.56
C VAL A 273 -20.70 3.17 -1.21
N PRO A 274 -21.34 2.20 -0.53
CA PRO A 274 -21.64 0.90 -1.11
C PRO A 274 -22.63 1.01 -2.28
N GLY A 275 -22.56 0.06 -3.22
CA GLY A 275 -23.49 0.01 -4.35
C GLY A 275 -23.29 1.08 -5.43
N SER A 276 -22.43 2.07 -5.20
CA SER A 276 -22.20 3.19 -6.13
C SER A 276 -21.40 2.81 -7.39
N ARG A 277 -22.01 2.03 -8.29
CA ARG A 277 -21.45 1.64 -9.60
C ARG A 277 -21.85 2.53 -10.75
N ILE A 278 -22.05 3.83 -10.47
CA ILE A 278 -22.37 4.82 -11.51
C ILE A 278 -21.35 4.81 -12.65
N THR A 279 -20.07 4.47 -12.40
CA THR A 279 -19.04 4.41 -13.44
C THR A 279 -19.42 3.46 -14.58
N LEU A 280 -20.08 2.33 -14.31
CA LEU A 280 -20.49 1.38 -15.34
C LEU A 280 -21.67 1.90 -16.18
N VAL A 281 -22.34 2.98 -15.75
CA VAL A 281 -23.41 3.66 -16.50
C VAL A 281 -22.88 4.93 -17.17
N VAL A 282 -22.03 5.69 -16.47
CA VAL A 282 -21.43 6.94 -16.97
C VAL A 282 -20.55 6.67 -18.20
N VAL A 283 -19.65 5.68 -18.12
CA VAL A 283 -18.72 5.36 -19.21
C VAL A 283 -19.44 5.06 -20.53
N PRO A 284 -20.46 4.17 -20.58
CA PRO A 284 -21.17 3.92 -21.83
C PRO A 284 -21.99 5.12 -22.32
N ILE A 285 -22.56 5.97 -21.45
CA ILE A 285 -23.24 7.20 -21.89
C ILE A 285 -22.26 8.13 -22.59
N VAL A 286 -21.09 8.37 -21.98
CA VAL A 286 -20.03 9.22 -22.52
C VAL A 286 -19.46 8.67 -23.83
N ALA A 287 -19.27 7.35 -23.91
CA ALA A 287 -18.84 6.67 -25.12
C ALA A 287 -19.89 6.74 -26.24
N ALA A 288 -21.18 6.65 -25.90
CA ALA A 288 -22.30 6.81 -26.84
C ALA A 288 -22.41 8.24 -27.38
N TYR A 289 -22.09 9.25 -26.55
CA TYR A 289 -21.96 10.64 -27.00
C TYR A 289 -20.77 10.82 -27.96
N GLY A 290 -19.69 10.08 -27.73
CA GLY A 290 -18.53 9.99 -28.63
C GLY A 290 -17.21 10.49 -28.05
N LEU A 291 -17.11 10.73 -26.75
CA LEU A 291 -15.84 11.13 -26.12
C LEU A 291 -14.99 9.91 -25.74
N ALA A 292 -13.67 10.07 -25.83
CA ALA A 292 -12.71 9.04 -25.41
C ALA A 292 -12.64 8.96 -23.87
N MET A 293 -12.89 7.77 -23.31
CA MET A 293 -12.87 7.53 -21.86
C MET A 293 -12.10 6.23 -21.50
N PRO A 294 -10.76 6.28 -21.44
CA PRO A 294 -9.90 5.16 -21.04
C PRO A 294 -9.93 4.93 -19.52
N LYS A 295 -11.10 4.55 -18.99
CA LYS A 295 -11.35 4.48 -17.55
C LYS A 295 -10.51 3.38 -16.89
N THR A 296 -9.55 3.77 -16.05
CA THR A 296 -8.85 2.85 -15.14
C THR A 296 -9.42 2.94 -13.73
N SER A 297 -9.63 1.80 -13.08
CA SER A 297 -10.20 1.69 -11.74
C SER A 297 -9.44 0.67 -10.88
N SER A 298 -9.40 0.90 -9.57
CA SER A 298 -8.90 -0.11 -8.63
C SER A 298 -9.98 -1.15 -8.31
N ARG A 299 -9.53 -2.27 -7.75
CA ARG A 299 -10.39 -3.23 -7.06
C ARG A 299 -10.82 -2.70 -5.69
N ALA A 300 -11.81 -3.37 -5.10
CA ALA A 300 -12.21 -3.14 -3.72
C ALA A 300 -10.99 -3.34 -2.80
N ILE A 301 -10.85 -2.43 -1.83
CA ILE A 301 -9.88 -2.57 -0.75
C ILE A 301 -10.64 -2.88 0.54
N THR A 302 -11.54 -1.97 0.94
CA THR A 302 -12.37 -2.11 2.15
C THR A 302 -13.86 -2.26 1.84
N SER A 303 -14.28 -1.97 0.61
CA SER A 303 -15.67 -2.12 0.16
C SER A 303 -16.01 -3.55 -0.23
N ALA A 304 -17.31 -3.86 -0.30
CA ALA A 304 -17.80 -5.16 -0.77
C ALA A 304 -17.51 -5.44 -2.25
N ALA A 305 -17.35 -4.39 -3.04
CA ALA A 305 -16.90 -4.45 -4.43
C ALA A 305 -16.17 -3.17 -4.84
N GLY A 306 -15.33 -3.26 -5.86
CA GLY A 306 -14.76 -2.15 -6.62
C GLY A 306 -15.31 -2.14 -8.06
N THR A 307 -15.07 -1.05 -8.78
CA THR A 307 -15.54 -0.90 -10.17
C THR A 307 -14.94 -1.98 -11.07
N ALA A 308 -13.66 -2.32 -10.85
CA ALA A 308 -13.00 -3.40 -11.59
C ALA A 308 -13.62 -4.77 -11.24
N ASP A 309 -13.95 -5.03 -9.98
CA ASP A 309 -14.57 -6.30 -9.57
C ASP A 309 -15.96 -6.46 -10.20
N ALA A 310 -16.75 -5.39 -10.25
CA ALA A 310 -18.05 -5.38 -10.94
C ALA A 310 -17.88 -5.64 -12.44
N MET A 311 -17.01 -4.89 -13.13
CA MET A 311 -16.78 -5.08 -14.57
C MET A 311 -16.26 -6.49 -14.91
N GLU A 312 -15.47 -7.10 -14.03
CA GLU A 312 -14.92 -8.46 -14.20
C GLU A 312 -16.00 -9.57 -14.23
N THR A 313 -17.19 -9.29 -13.70
CA THR A 313 -18.34 -10.20 -13.82
C THR A 313 -18.88 -10.28 -15.25
N ILE A 314 -18.49 -9.35 -16.13
CA ILE A 314 -19.01 -9.16 -17.48
C ILE A 314 -17.92 -9.33 -18.53
N ALA A 315 -16.75 -8.74 -18.34
CA ALA A 315 -15.65 -8.74 -19.30
C ALA A 315 -14.28 -8.71 -18.62
N ARG A 316 -13.21 -8.99 -19.37
CA ARG A 316 -11.84 -8.89 -18.84
C ARG A 316 -11.55 -7.46 -18.39
N VAL A 317 -10.92 -7.32 -17.21
CA VAL A 317 -10.43 -6.03 -16.69
C VAL A 317 -8.91 -5.94 -16.63
N ASP A 318 -8.23 -7.09 -16.68
CA ASP A 318 -6.77 -7.17 -16.73
C ASP A 318 -6.29 -6.95 -18.18
N LEU A 319 -6.16 -5.67 -18.54
CA LEU A 319 -5.83 -5.21 -19.88
C LEU A 319 -4.39 -4.71 -19.94
N THR A 320 -3.73 -4.94 -21.07
CA THR A 320 -2.46 -4.30 -21.42
C THR A 320 -2.66 -2.87 -21.94
N HIS A 321 -1.59 -2.10 -22.09
CA HIS A 321 -1.66 -0.78 -22.74
C HIS A 321 -2.18 -0.87 -24.18
N GLU A 322 -1.81 -1.93 -24.91
CA GLU A 322 -2.30 -2.20 -26.27
C GLU A 322 -3.80 -2.55 -26.27
N ASP A 323 -4.25 -3.39 -25.34
CA ASP A 323 -5.67 -3.69 -25.16
C ASP A 323 -6.48 -2.43 -24.89
N VAL A 324 -5.98 -1.54 -24.03
CA VAL A 324 -6.64 -0.25 -23.72
C VAL A 324 -6.75 0.62 -24.97
N ARG A 325 -5.68 0.76 -25.76
CA ARG A 325 -5.72 1.50 -27.03
C ARG A 325 -6.73 0.90 -28.00
N ARG A 326 -6.73 -0.42 -28.16
CA ARG A 326 -7.69 -1.14 -29.02
C ARG A 326 -9.13 -0.92 -28.56
N CYS A 327 -9.41 -1.03 -27.27
CA CYS A 327 -10.76 -0.82 -26.73
C CYS A 327 -11.27 0.60 -26.98
N VAL A 328 -10.44 1.61 -26.73
CA VAL A 328 -10.82 3.01 -26.95
C VAL A 328 -11.00 3.31 -28.45
N ALA A 329 -10.13 2.78 -29.31
CA ALA A 329 -10.29 2.94 -30.76
C ALA A 329 -11.60 2.31 -31.27
N GLN A 330 -11.99 1.14 -30.76
CA GLN A 330 -13.18 0.40 -31.22
C GLN A 330 -14.49 0.86 -30.57
N ALA A 331 -14.45 1.26 -29.30
CA ALA A 331 -15.64 1.48 -28.48
C ALA A 331 -15.67 2.85 -27.79
N ARG A 332 -14.71 3.74 -28.06
CA ARG A 332 -14.48 5.04 -27.39
C ARG A 332 -14.15 4.95 -25.91
N ALA A 333 -14.22 3.78 -25.28
CA ALA A 333 -13.95 3.63 -23.87
C ALA A 333 -13.51 2.21 -23.48
N CYS A 334 -12.96 2.10 -22.29
CA CYS A 334 -12.74 0.85 -21.57
C CYS A 334 -12.90 1.09 -20.07
N ILE A 335 -13.19 0.05 -19.29
CA ILE A 335 -13.15 0.01 -17.82
C ILE A 335 -12.13 -1.06 -17.44
N ALA A 336 -10.88 -0.64 -17.25
CA ALA A 336 -9.74 -1.50 -16.95
C ALA A 336 -9.35 -1.47 -15.47
N TRP A 337 -8.77 -2.55 -14.98
CA TRP A 337 -8.09 -2.57 -13.69
C TRP A 337 -6.75 -1.84 -13.79
N ASN A 338 -6.46 -0.96 -12.84
CA ASN A 338 -5.25 -0.15 -12.85
C ASN A 338 -3.94 -0.92 -12.57
N GLY A 339 -4.01 -2.16 -12.08
CA GLY A 339 -2.86 -2.97 -11.64
C GLY A 339 -1.71 -3.03 -12.63
N ARG A 340 -1.93 -3.60 -13.82
CA ARG A 340 -0.89 -3.73 -14.87
C ARG A 340 -0.58 -2.44 -15.62
N LEU A 341 -1.35 -1.37 -15.40
CA LEU A 341 -1.28 -0.16 -16.21
C LEU A 341 -0.47 0.94 -15.53
N ASN A 342 -0.86 1.33 -14.32
CA ASN A 342 -0.29 2.51 -13.65
C ASN A 342 -0.32 2.41 -12.12
N HIS A 343 -0.37 1.19 -11.58
CA HIS A 343 -0.19 0.94 -10.16
C HIS A 343 1.30 0.83 -9.83
N SER A 344 1.78 1.62 -8.86
CA SER A 344 3.20 1.71 -8.54
C SER A 344 3.55 0.99 -7.24
N VAL A 345 4.81 0.54 -7.11
CA VAL A 345 5.35 -0.03 -5.85
C VAL A 345 5.13 0.91 -4.65
N ILE A 346 5.23 2.22 -4.89
CA ILE A 346 4.97 3.25 -3.87
C ILE A 346 3.53 3.17 -3.36
N ASP A 347 2.56 2.86 -4.23
CA ASP A 347 1.16 2.69 -3.80
C ASP A 347 0.99 1.45 -2.90
N ASP A 348 1.70 0.36 -3.18
CA ASP A 348 1.66 -0.84 -2.34
C ASP A 348 2.26 -0.58 -0.95
N VAL A 349 3.43 0.04 -0.90
CA VAL A 349 4.09 0.41 0.36
C VAL A 349 3.22 1.40 1.16
N MET A 350 2.69 2.44 0.51
CA MET A 350 1.77 3.39 1.15
C MET A 350 0.54 2.72 1.75
N ASN A 351 -0.04 1.75 1.04
CA ASN A 351 -1.19 1.00 1.51
C ASN A 351 -0.85 0.12 2.73
N ALA A 352 0.35 -0.48 2.76
CA ALA A 352 0.81 -1.30 3.87
C ALA A 352 1.03 -0.47 5.15
N ILE A 353 1.47 0.79 5.03
CA ILE A 353 1.78 1.67 6.17
C ILE A 353 0.55 2.40 6.69
N THR A 354 -0.20 3.06 5.81
CA THR A 354 -1.26 4.00 6.22
C THR A 354 -2.48 3.29 6.81
N ARG A 355 -2.74 2.03 6.41
CA ARG A 355 -3.94 1.28 6.83
C ARG A 355 -3.88 0.80 8.27
N PRO A 356 -2.84 0.09 8.74
CA PRO A 356 -2.77 -0.34 10.14
C PRO A 356 -2.76 0.84 11.10
N LEU A 357 -2.11 1.94 10.70
CA LEU A 357 -1.93 3.15 11.50
C LEU A 357 -3.10 4.16 11.38
N ARG A 358 -4.09 3.88 10.52
CA ARG A 358 -5.25 4.77 10.24
C ARG A 358 -4.84 6.23 9.95
N LEU A 359 -3.72 6.42 9.25
CA LEU A 359 -3.21 7.75 8.92
C LEU A 359 -4.09 8.44 7.89
N ASP A 360 -4.32 9.74 8.09
CA ASP A 360 -5.02 10.57 7.10
C ASP A 360 -4.15 10.77 5.87
N SER A 361 -4.40 9.96 4.84
CA SER A 361 -3.68 9.97 3.57
C SER A 361 -4.45 10.68 2.44
N ARG A 362 -5.42 11.55 2.78
CA ARG A 362 -6.26 12.23 1.78
C ARG A 362 -5.44 13.06 0.80
N ARG A 363 -4.52 13.90 1.29
CA ARG A 363 -3.65 14.75 0.46
C ARG A 363 -2.75 13.92 -0.48
N TRP A 364 -2.11 12.89 0.04
CA TRP A 364 -1.34 11.94 -0.76
C TRP A 364 -2.19 11.23 -1.83
N SER A 365 -3.43 10.88 -1.48
CA SER A 365 -4.37 10.24 -2.40
C SER A 365 -4.70 11.14 -3.58
N VAL A 366 -4.84 12.46 -3.38
CA VAL A 366 -5.05 13.43 -4.49
C VAL A 366 -3.90 13.34 -5.50
N ALA A 367 -2.65 13.40 -5.04
CA ALA A 367 -1.48 13.28 -5.90
C ALA A 367 -1.41 11.91 -6.61
N SER A 368 -1.69 10.81 -5.90
CA SER A 368 -1.73 9.47 -6.48
C SER A 368 -2.83 9.32 -7.54
N ILE A 369 -4.03 9.85 -7.28
CA ILE A 369 -5.17 9.75 -8.19
C ILE A 369 -4.93 10.57 -9.46
N LEU A 370 -4.55 11.84 -9.33
CA LEU A 370 -4.41 12.73 -10.48
C LEU A 370 -3.20 12.39 -11.35
N SER A 371 -2.08 11.96 -10.76
CA SER A 371 -0.94 11.46 -11.55
C SER A 371 -1.34 10.27 -12.44
N LYS A 372 -2.12 9.32 -11.92
CA LYS A 372 -2.65 8.18 -12.71
C LYS A 372 -3.62 8.59 -13.81
N LYS A 373 -4.44 9.62 -13.55
CA LYS A 373 -5.38 10.16 -14.54
C LYS A 373 -4.62 10.86 -15.67
N PHE A 374 -3.61 11.65 -15.31
CA PHE A 374 -2.71 12.30 -16.25
C PHE A 374 -1.97 11.29 -17.13
N THR A 375 -1.34 10.26 -16.54
CA THR A 375 -0.57 9.27 -17.31
C THR A 375 -1.46 8.37 -18.18
N ALA A 376 -2.72 8.15 -17.80
CA ALA A 376 -3.70 7.52 -18.66
C ALA A 376 -4.12 8.37 -19.88
N GLY A 377 -3.60 9.61 -20.01
CA GLY A 377 -3.87 10.50 -21.13
C GLY A 377 -5.11 11.37 -20.94
N ALA A 378 -5.73 11.39 -19.75
CA ALA A 378 -6.88 12.25 -19.51
C ALA A 378 -6.48 13.73 -19.65
N THR A 379 -7.45 14.53 -20.06
CA THR A 379 -7.37 16.00 -20.17
C THR A 379 -8.36 16.65 -19.22
N HIS A 380 -9.55 16.03 -19.08
CA HIS A 380 -10.63 16.49 -18.22
C HIS A 380 -11.04 15.37 -17.26
N VAL A 381 -11.17 15.69 -15.98
CA VAL A 381 -11.50 14.69 -14.95
C VAL A 381 -12.60 15.22 -14.05
N ILE A 382 -13.65 14.44 -13.88
CA ILE A 382 -14.65 14.71 -12.84
C ILE A 382 -14.37 13.84 -11.61
N VAL A 383 -14.45 14.43 -10.42
CA VAL A 383 -14.17 13.75 -9.14
C VAL A 383 -15.41 13.76 -8.27
N ASP A 384 -15.88 12.57 -7.90
CA ASP A 384 -16.99 12.35 -6.99
C ASP A 384 -16.47 12.29 -5.55
N LEU A 385 -16.98 13.18 -4.69
CA LEU A 385 -16.63 13.32 -3.28
C LEU A 385 -17.87 13.07 -2.40
N PRO A 386 -18.24 11.81 -2.16
CA PRO A 386 -19.32 11.50 -1.24
C PRO A 386 -18.93 11.89 0.18
N PHE A 387 -19.81 12.63 0.87
CA PHE A 387 -19.68 12.90 2.30
C PHE A 387 -20.81 12.22 3.08
N GLY A 388 -20.54 11.89 4.34
CA GLY A 388 -21.52 11.27 5.22
C GLY A 388 -20.85 10.44 6.32
N PRO A 389 -21.63 10.00 7.32
CA PRO A 389 -21.12 9.42 8.57
C PRO A 389 -20.22 8.20 8.38
N GLN A 390 -20.43 7.44 7.31
CA GLN A 390 -19.73 6.18 7.02
C GLN A 390 -18.85 6.25 5.77
N THR A 391 -18.72 7.44 5.16
CA THR A 391 -17.87 7.64 3.98
C THR A 391 -16.45 8.02 4.42
N LYS A 392 -15.54 8.18 3.44
CA LYS A 392 -14.19 8.69 3.73
C LYS A 392 -14.17 10.17 4.16
N LEU A 393 -15.26 10.90 3.90
CA LEU A 393 -15.38 12.33 4.18
C LEU A 393 -16.57 12.52 5.13
N ALA A 394 -16.28 12.74 6.41
CA ALA A 394 -17.34 12.80 7.42
C ALA A 394 -18.29 13.99 7.19
N THR A 395 -17.73 15.15 6.81
CA THR A 395 -18.48 16.40 6.68
C THR A 395 -18.47 16.95 5.26
N ARG A 396 -19.48 17.78 4.95
CA ARG A 396 -19.54 18.53 3.69
C ARG A 396 -18.36 19.48 3.53
N ALA A 397 -17.92 20.13 4.61
CA ALA A 397 -16.78 21.04 4.61
C ALA A 397 -15.46 20.31 4.26
N ASP A 398 -15.23 19.12 4.81
CA ASP A 398 -14.08 18.28 4.44
C ASP A 398 -14.08 17.93 2.94
N ALA A 399 -15.25 17.62 2.40
CA ALA A 399 -15.40 17.28 0.99
C ALA A 399 -15.18 18.49 0.09
N GLU A 400 -15.66 19.68 0.46
CA GLU A 400 -15.42 20.92 -0.27
C GLU A 400 -13.93 21.31 -0.25
N ALA A 401 -13.28 21.23 0.91
CA ALA A 401 -11.84 21.50 1.03
C ALA A 401 -11.00 20.53 0.19
N LEU A 402 -11.32 19.24 0.22
CA LEU A 402 -10.64 18.25 -0.62
C LEU A 402 -10.93 18.47 -2.11
N GLY A 403 -12.14 18.91 -2.46
CA GLY A 403 -12.51 19.27 -3.83
C GLY A 403 -11.67 20.43 -4.36
N ALA A 404 -11.51 21.51 -3.58
CA ALA A 404 -10.64 22.62 -3.94
C ALA A 404 -9.19 22.16 -4.16
N LEU A 405 -8.68 21.24 -3.31
CA LEU A 405 -7.35 20.66 -3.49
C LEU A 405 -7.24 19.84 -4.79
N PHE A 406 -8.25 19.03 -5.13
CA PHE A 406 -8.29 18.30 -6.41
C PHE A 406 -8.23 19.25 -7.62
N GLU A 407 -8.99 20.34 -7.59
CA GLU A 407 -9.02 21.32 -8.68
C GLU A 407 -7.69 22.09 -8.77
N HIS A 408 -7.11 22.48 -7.64
CA HIS A 408 -5.80 23.13 -7.56
C HIS A 408 -4.68 22.23 -8.14
N VAL A 409 -4.60 20.98 -7.69
CA VAL A 409 -3.60 20.01 -8.17
C VAL A 409 -3.84 19.63 -9.62
N GLY A 410 -5.10 19.55 -10.05
CA GLY A 410 -5.49 19.37 -11.44
C GLY A 410 -4.90 20.44 -12.34
N LYS A 411 -5.16 21.72 -12.01
CA LYS A 411 -4.54 22.87 -12.69
C LYS A 411 -3.03 22.79 -12.66
N GLY A 412 -2.47 22.41 -11.51
CA GLY A 412 -1.05 22.15 -11.30
C GLY A 412 -0.49 21.09 -12.25
N LEU A 413 -1.25 20.11 -12.71
CA LEU A 413 -0.82 19.11 -13.70
C LEU A 413 -1.16 19.45 -15.16
N GLY A 414 -1.89 20.55 -15.39
CA GLY A 414 -2.47 20.86 -16.71
C GLY A 414 -3.70 20.01 -17.04
N LEU A 415 -4.43 19.53 -16.03
CA LEU A 415 -5.72 18.86 -16.17
C LEU A 415 -6.86 19.84 -15.85
N HIS A 416 -7.95 19.75 -16.60
CA HIS A 416 -9.22 20.38 -16.20
C HIS A 416 -9.96 19.45 -15.23
N VAL A 417 -9.91 19.76 -13.94
CA VAL A 417 -10.56 18.96 -12.90
C VAL A 417 -11.81 19.66 -12.39
N ARG A 418 -12.90 18.90 -12.25
CA ARG A 418 -14.14 19.35 -11.61
C ARG A 418 -14.48 18.43 -10.45
N ALA A 419 -14.54 18.94 -9.24
CA ALA A 419 -14.92 18.17 -8.06
C ALA A 419 -16.40 18.38 -7.71
N LEU A 420 -17.14 17.29 -7.49
CA LEU A 420 -18.54 17.30 -7.09
C LEU A 420 -18.70 16.67 -5.71
N VAL A 421 -19.15 17.47 -4.76
CA VAL A 421 -19.57 17.00 -3.43
C VAL A 421 -20.96 16.36 -3.53
N THR A 422 -21.09 15.13 -3.05
CA THR A 422 -22.33 14.35 -3.16
C THR A 422 -22.73 13.75 -1.83
N ASP A 423 -24.02 13.46 -1.66
CA ASP A 423 -24.51 12.74 -0.50
C ASP A 423 -24.05 11.27 -0.56
N GLY A 424 -23.49 10.79 0.54
CA GLY A 424 -23.10 9.40 0.77
C GLY A 424 -23.63 8.84 2.09
N SER A 425 -24.72 9.41 2.60
CA SER A 425 -25.38 9.00 3.85
C SER A 425 -26.00 7.60 3.80
N HIS A 426 -26.28 7.07 2.60
CA HIS A 426 -26.85 5.74 2.39
C HIS A 426 -26.21 5.03 1.17
N PRO A 427 -26.33 3.70 1.07
CA PRO A 427 -25.96 2.96 -0.15
C PRO A 427 -26.69 3.49 -1.39
N ILE A 428 -26.06 3.36 -2.55
CA ILE A 428 -26.67 3.71 -3.84
C ILE A 428 -27.10 2.44 -4.56
N GLY A 429 -28.32 2.42 -5.07
CA GLY A 429 -28.91 1.22 -5.65
C GLY A 429 -29.36 0.21 -4.59
N ARG A 430 -29.65 -1.01 -5.04
CA ARG A 430 -30.16 -2.11 -4.21
C ARG A 430 -29.11 -3.19 -3.98
N GLY A 431 -28.27 -3.45 -4.97
CA GLY A 431 -27.22 -4.45 -4.92
C GLY A 431 -25.94 -3.92 -4.29
N ILE A 432 -25.35 -4.72 -3.39
CA ILE A 432 -24.01 -4.50 -2.84
C ILE A 432 -23.20 -5.77 -3.07
N GLY A 433 -22.08 -5.67 -3.79
CA GLY A 433 -21.28 -6.82 -4.24
C GLY A 433 -21.27 -6.96 -5.78
N PRO A 434 -20.28 -7.64 -6.38
CA PRO A 434 -19.98 -7.48 -7.81
C PRO A 434 -21.15 -7.81 -8.75
N ALA A 435 -21.75 -9.00 -8.64
CA ALA A 435 -22.83 -9.42 -9.53
C ALA A 435 -24.15 -8.65 -9.26
N LEU A 436 -24.42 -8.35 -7.98
CA LEU A 436 -25.62 -7.61 -7.55
C LEU A 436 -25.59 -6.15 -8.03
N GLU A 437 -24.44 -5.50 -7.95
CA GLU A 437 -24.28 -4.14 -8.45
C GLU A 437 -24.35 -4.09 -9.98
N VAL A 438 -23.83 -5.10 -10.68
CA VAL A 438 -23.97 -5.21 -12.15
C VAL A 438 -25.41 -5.46 -12.57
N ARG A 439 -26.19 -6.23 -11.81
CA ARG A 439 -27.63 -6.38 -12.06
C ARG A 439 -28.31 -5.01 -12.07
N ASP A 440 -28.04 -4.18 -11.06
CA ASP A 440 -28.64 -2.84 -10.97
C ASP A 440 -28.19 -1.92 -12.12
N VAL A 441 -26.91 -1.98 -12.50
CA VAL A 441 -26.39 -1.29 -13.69
C VAL A 441 -27.14 -1.71 -14.95
N ARG A 442 -27.39 -3.01 -15.14
CA ARG A 442 -28.14 -3.52 -16.30
C ARG A 442 -29.57 -3.00 -16.31
N LEU A 443 -30.27 -3.04 -15.19
CA LEU A 443 -31.62 -2.49 -15.08
C LEU A 443 -31.65 -1.01 -15.52
N VAL A 444 -30.66 -0.21 -15.09
CA VAL A 444 -30.55 1.21 -15.51
C VAL A 444 -30.30 1.33 -17.02
N LEU A 445 -29.38 0.54 -17.59
CA LEU A 445 -29.06 0.59 -19.02
C LEU A 445 -30.20 0.06 -19.91
N ASP A 446 -31.00 -0.88 -19.39
CA ASP A 446 -32.16 -1.47 -20.08
C ASP A 446 -33.43 -0.59 -19.95
N ASN A 447 -33.36 0.53 -19.22
CA ASN A 447 -34.52 1.36 -18.85
C ASN A 447 -35.64 0.55 -18.17
N ASP A 448 -35.26 -0.45 -17.36
CA ASP A 448 -36.20 -1.30 -16.65
C ASP A 448 -36.95 -0.49 -15.58
N PRO A 449 -38.28 -0.64 -15.42
CA PRO A 449 -39.04 0.05 -14.37
C PRO A 449 -38.56 -0.24 -12.94
N ALA A 450 -37.88 -1.37 -12.72
CA ALA A 450 -37.29 -1.74 -11.44
C ALA A 450 -35.87 -1.18 -11.22
N ALA A 451 -35.34 -0.41 -12.18
CA ALA A 451 -34.03 0.22 -12.06
C ALA A 451 -33.96 1.16 -10.85
N PRO A 452 -32.88 1.12 -10.05
CA PRO A 452 -32.74 2.06 -8.93
C PRO A 452 -32.60 3.50 -9.42
N ALA A 453 -33.56 4.35 -9.02
CA ALA A 453 -33.65 5.74 -9.47
C ALA A 453 -32.43 6.57 -9.03
N ASP A 454 -31.94 6.36 -7.81
CA ASP A 454 -30.78 7.05 -7.25
C ASP A 454 -29.47 6.74 -8.03
N LEU A 455 -29.27 5.48 -8.43
CA LEU A 455 -28.16 5.06 -9.29
C LEU A 455 -28.24 5.75 -10.65
N ARG A 456 -29.43 5.76 -11.26
CA ARG A 456 -29.70 6.42 -12.55
C ARG A 456 -29.46 7.92 -12.48
N GLU A 457 -30.07 8.62 -11.53
CA GLU A 457 -29.96 10.07 -11.35
C GLU A 457 -28.52 10.51 -11.12
N LYS A 458 -27.80 9.81 -10.23
CA LYS A 458 -26.38 10.12 -9.99
C LYS A 458 -25.55 9.86 -11.24
N ALA A 459 -25.79 8.77 -11.98
CA ALA A 459 -25.07 8.50 -13.23
C ALA A 459 -25.33 9.59 -14.29
N LEU A 460 -26.58 10.00 -14.49
CA LEU A 460 -26.95 11.04 -15.44
C LEU A 460 -26.34 12.39 -15.10
N ARG A 461 -26.32 12.76 -13.82
CA ARG A 461 -25.67 13.99 -13.35
C ARG A 461 -24.18 14.00 -13.71
N PHE A 462 -23.44 12.93 -13.39
CA PHE A 462 -22.01 12.85 -13.70
C PHE A 462 -21.73 12.77 -15.20
N ALA A 463 -22.53 12.02 -15.96
CA ALA A 463 -22.39 11.96 -17.41
C ALA A 463 -22.67 13.33 -18.06
N GLY A 464 -23.68 14.06 -17.57
CA GLY A 464 -24.00 15.40 -18.07
C GLY A 464 -22.89 16.41 -17.84
N GLU A 465 -22.28 16.40 -16.66
CA GLU A 465 -21.11 17.24 -16.35
C GLU A 465 -19.89 16.89 -17.21
N ILE A 466 -19.66 15.60 -17.48
CA ILE A 466 -18.58 15.17 -18.38
C ILE A 466 -18.85 15.61 -19.82
N ILE A 467 -20.08 15.42 -20.32
CA ILE A 467 -20.48 15.83 -21.66
C ILE A 467 -20.37 17.35 -21.82
N ALA A 468 -20.63 18.12 -20.76
CA ALA A 468 -20.48 19.57 -20.75
C ALA A 468 -19.03 20.07 -20.87
N PHE A 469 -18.01 19.21 -20.72
CA PHE A 469 -16.64 19.57 -21.10
C PHE A 469 -16.48 19.78 -22.60
N ASP A 470 -17.38 19.23 -23.43
CA ASP A 470 -17.43 19.56 -24.85
C ASP A 470 -17.91 21.01 -25.03
N PRO A 471 -17.08 21.90 -25.60
CA PRO A 471 -17.45 23.31 -25.78
C PRO A 471 -18.74 23.52 -26.61
N ARG A 472 -19.14 22.52 -27.42
CA ARG A 472 -20.38 22.57 -28.21
C ARG A 472 -21.64 22.37 -27.37
N VAL A 473 -21.52 21.77 -26.19
CA VAL A 473 -22.63 21.54 -25.25
C VAL A 473 -22.77 22.71 -24.28
N GLY A 474 -21.65 23.24 -23.80
CA GLY A 474 -21.56 24.51 -23.07
C GLY A 474 -22.00 24.49 -21.60
N CYS A 475 -22.95 23.64 -21.18
CA CYS A 475 -23.38 23.57 -19.78
C CYS A 475 -23.86 22.18 -19.31
N ALA A 476 -23.78 21.95 -18.00
CA ALA A 476 -24.16 20.69 -17.36
C ALA A 476 -25.65 20.33 -17.55
N GLU A 477 -26.53 21.32 -17.63
CA GLU A 477 -27.97 21.09 -17.85
C GLU A 477 -28.24 20.50 -19.24
N GLN A 478 -27.64 21.08 -20.28
CA GLN A 478 -27.70 20.55 -21.64
C GLN A 478 -27.04 19.18 -21.72
N GLY A 479 -25.87 19.01 -21.07
CA GLY A 479 -25.19 17.72 -20.98
C GLY A 479 -26.05 16.64 -20.33
N MET A 480 -26.79 16.97 -19.27
CA MET A 480 -27.70 16.05 -18.59
C MET A 480 -28.89 15.66 -19.49
N ARG A 481 -29.46 16.61 -20.25
CA ARG A 481 -30.51 16.32 -21.24
C ARG A 481 -30.02 15.37 -22.33
N ILE A 482 -28.79 15.57 -22.84
CA ILE A 482 -28.16 14.66 -23.80
C ILE A 482 -27.91 13.28 -23.17
N ALA A 483 -27.35 13.24 -21.96
CA ALA A 483 -27.08 11.98 -21.24
C ALA A 483 -28.36 11.16 -21.04
N ALA A 484 -29.46 11.82 -20.64
CA ALA A 484 -30.75 11.18 -20.46
C ALA A 484 -31.27 10.60 -21.77
N ALA A 485 -31.26 11.37 -22.86
CA ALA A 485 -31.68 10.91 -24.18
C ALA A 485 -30.85 9.70 -24.67
N LEU A 486 -29.52 9.72 -24.50
CA LEU A 486 -28.65 8.59 -24.87
C LEU A 486 -28.93 7.32 -24.06
N LEU A 487 -29.34 7.46 -22.80
CA LEU A 487 -29.75 6.35 -21.96
C LEU A 487 -31.13 5.82 -22.38
N ASP A 488 -32.12 6.71 -22.51
CA ASP A 488 -33.51 6.39 -22.85
C ASP A 488 -33.66 5.74 -24.23
N GLU A 489 -32.87 6.19 -25.21
CA GLU A 489 -32.85 5.65 -26.56
C GLU A 489 -32.06 4.32 -26.67
N GLY A 490 -31.52 3.80 -25.56
CA GLY A 490 -30.75 2.54 -25.53
C GLY A 490 -29.35 2.64 -26.13
N LYS A 491 -28.89 3.83 -26.52
CA LYS A 491 -27.56 4.06 -27.10
C LYS A 491 -26.44 3.79 -26.08
N ALA A 492 -26.66 4.14 -24.82
CA ALA A 492 -25.75 3.81 -23.72
C ALA A 492 -25.60 2.29 -23.58
N LYS A 493 -26.70 1.53 -23.57
CA LYS A 493 -26.64 0.06 -23.54
C LYS A 493 -25.82 -0.51 -24.70
N ALA A 494 -26.09 -0.06 -25.93
CA ALA A 494 -25.34 -0.49 -27.10
C ALA A 494 -23.83 -0.17 -26.98
N ALA A 495 -23.47 0.97 -26.39
CA ALA A 495 -22.07 1.32 -26.12
C ALA A 495 -21.45 0.42 -25.05
N PHE A 496 -22.19 0.09 -23.99
CA PHE A 496 -21.75 -0.84 -22.95
C PHE A 496 -21.42 -2.22 -23.54
N ASP A 497 -22.29 -2.74 -24.39
CA ASP A 497 -22.11 -4.02 -25.08
C ASP A 497 -20.86 -3.99 -25.99
N ARG A 498 -20.61 -2.87 -26.71
CA ARG A 498 -19.38 -2.68 -27.51
C ARG A 498 -18.11 -2.63 -26.64
N ILE A 499 -18.14 -1.92 -25.52
CA ILE A 499 -17.01 -1.84 -24.58
C ILE A 499 -16.68 -3.22 -24.03
N ALA A 500 -17.70 -3.96 -23.57
CA ALA A 500 -17.53 -5.32 -23.06
C ALA A 500 -16.96 -6.25 -24.14
N ALA A 501 -17.47 -6.17 -25.39
CA ALA A 501 -16.97 -6.93 -26.52
C ALA A 501 -15.49 -6.64 -26.82
N ALA A 502 -15.10 -5.36 -26.87
CA ALA A 502 -13.72 -4.96 -27.15
C ALA A 502 -12.75 -5.44 -26.06
N GLN A 503 -13.16 -5.40 -24.79
CA GLN A 503 -12.39 -5.92 -23.66
C GLN A 503 -12.29 -7.46 -23.65
N GLY A 504 -13.23 -8.14 -24.28
CA GLY A 504 -13.39 -9.59 -24.22
C GLY A 504 -14.45 -9.98 -23.19
N ILE A 505 -15.66 -10.24 -23.69
CA ILE A 505 -16.81 -10.67 -22.89
C ILE A 505 -16.51 -12.01 -22.22
N ARG A 506 -16.93 -12.13 -20.98
CA ARG A 506 -16.93 -13.39 -20.24
C ARG A 506 -18.03 -14.29 -20.81
N SER A 507 -17.65 -15.52 -21.20
CA SER A 507 -18.59 -16.49 -21.80
C SER A 507 -19.79 -16.82 -20.91
N ARG A 508 -19.59 -16.81 -19.59
CA ARG A 508 -20.64 -17.00 -18.59
C ARG A 508 -20.68 -15.81 -17.63
N PRO A 509 -21.69 -14.91 -17.74
CA PRO A 509 -21.91 -13.86 -16.78
C PRO A 509 -22.11 -14.41 -15.36
N VAL A 510 -21.64 -13.68 -14.36
CA VAL A 510 -21.85 -14.05 -12.95
C VAL A 510 -23.23 -13.57 -12.50
N ALA A 511 -24.02 -14.46 -11.90
CA ALA A 511 -25.29 -14.13 -11.27
C ALA A 511 -25.12 -14.09 -9.74
N PRO A 512 -26.04 -13.43 -9.01
CA PRO A 512 -26.06 -13.49 -7.55
C PRO A 512 -26.10 -14.94 -7.03
N GLY A 513 -25.41 -15.18 -5.91
CA GLY A 513 -25.29 -16.51 -5.30
C GLY A 513 -26.64 -17.08 -4.90
N THR A 514 -26.78 -18.41 -5.01
CA THR A 514 -28.05 -19.13 -4.78
C THR A 514 -28.31 -19.45 -3.32
N HIS A 515 -27.28 -19.44 -2.46
CA HIS A 515 -27.48 -19.58 -1.02
C HIS A 515 -27.91 -18.22 -0.48
N THR A 516 -29.14 -18.15 0.01
CA THR A 516 -29.72 -16.89 0.47
C THR A 516 -30.35 -16.96 1.85
N ARG A 517 -30.25 -15.85 2.59
CA ARG A 517 -30.94 -15.63 3.87
C ARG A 517 -31.63 -14.28 3.83
N ILE A 518 -32.90 -14.24 4.22
CA ILE A 518 -33.64 -12.98 4.39
C ILE A 518 -33.41 -12.48 5.82
N VAL A 519 -33.08 -11.20 5.94
CA VAL A 519 -33.13 -10.46 7.20
C VAL A 519 -34.39 -9.61 7.19
N ALA A 520 -35.26 -9.84 8.16
CA ALA A 520 -36.58 -9.22 8.27
C ALA A 520 -36.66 -8.21 9.41
N ALA A 521 -37.59 -7.27 9.31
CA ALA A 521 -37.89 -6.33 10.37
C ALA A 521 -38.40 -7.06 11.62
N THR A 522 -37.88 -6.70 12.78
CA THR A 522 -38.31 -7.25 14.08
C THR A 522 -39.43 -6.44 14.70
N THR A 523 -39.52 -5.14 14.37
CA THR A 523 -40.55 -4.21 14.86
C THR A 523 -41.28 -3.56 13.69
N ARG A 524 -42.44 -2.97 14.01
CA ARG A 524 -43.14 -2.05 13.11
C ARG A 524 -42.50 -0.68 13.20
N GLY A 525 -42.42 0.03 12.08
CA GLY A 525 -42.09 1.45 12.08
C GLY A 525 -41.48 1.92 10.76
N LYS A 526 -40.80 3.06 10.82
CA LYS A 526 -40.18 3.69 9.65
C LYS A 526 -38.68 3.44 9.60
N VAL A 527 -38.16 3.01 8.45
CA VAL A 527 -36.71 2.91 8.21
C VAL A 527 -36.10 4.31 8.20
N THR A 528 -35.23 4.62 9.15
CA THR A 528 -34.60 5.95 9.29
C THR A 528 -33.18 6.00 8.75
N ALA A 529 -32.47 4.87 8.71
CA ALA A 529 -31.12 4.79 8.18
C ALA A 529 -30.75 3.38 7.71
N ILE A 530 -29.85 3.30 6.73
CA ILE A 530 -29.19 2.06 6.30
C ILE A 530 -27.68 2.29 6.44
N ASP A 531 -27.04 1.55 7.34
CA ASP A 531 -25.61 1.64 7.60
C ASP A 531 -24.80 0.91 6.53
N GLY A 532 -24.25 1.67 5.59
CA GLY A 532 -23.47 1.14 4.48
C GLY A 532 -22.20 0.41 4.88
N LEU A 533 -21.59 0.77 6.03
CA LEU A 533 -20.40 0.09 6.53
C LEU A 533 -20.77 -1.30 7.05
N GLN A 534 -21.85 -1.42 7.83
CA GLN A 534 -22.34 -2.71 8.31
C GLN A 534 -22.83 -3.57 7.14
N ILE A 535 -23.62 -3.03 6.21
CA ILE A 535 -24.06 -3.75 5.01
C ILE A 535 -22.87 -4.27 4.19
N SER A 536 -21.82 -3.47 4.02
CA SER A 536 -20.58 -3.92 3.37
C SER A 536 -19.82 -4.97 4.18
N GLY A 537 -19.90 -4.90 5.51
CA GLY A 537 -19.37 -5.93 6.42
C GLY A 537 -20.03 -7.29 6.17
N VAL A 538 -21.36 -7.33 6.16
CA VAL A 538 -22.13 -8.56 5.89
C VAL A 538 -21.86 -9.09 4.48
N ALA A 539 -21.82 -8.21 3.46
CA ALA A 539 -21.47 -8.62 2.10
C ALA A 539 -20.07 -9.27 2.00
N ARG A 540 -19.08 -8.72 2.72
CA ARG A 540 -17.73 -9.29 2.76
C ARG A 540 -17.68 -10.62 3.49
N ALA A 541 -18.42 -10.75 4.59
CA ALA A 541 -18.55 -12.03 5.31
C ALA A 541 -19.22 -13.11 4.45
N ALA A 542 -20.15 -12.72 3.56
CA ALA A 542 -20.77 -13.62 2.58
C ALA A 542 -19.81 -14.05 1.46
N GLY A 543 -18.66 -13.37 1.32
CA GLY A 543 -17.57 -13.74 0.41
C GLY A 543 -17.19 -12.65 -0.61
N ALA A 544 -17.90 -11.53 -0.67
CA ALA A 544 -17.60 -10.46 -1.61
C ALA A 544 -16.26 -9.75 -1.29
N PRO A 545 -15.48 -9.28 -2.29
CA PRO A 545 -15.70 -9.42 -3.73
C PRO A 545 -15.16 -10.73 -4.33
N ARG A 546 -14.44 -11.56 -3.55
CA ARG A 546 -13.75 -12.76 -4.07
C ARG A 546 -14.73 -13.79 -4.64
N ALA A 547 -15.83 -14.01 -3.94
CA ALA A 547 -17.01 -14.71 -4.44
C ALA A 547 -17.91 -13.67 -5.13
N ALA A 548 -17.81 -13.56 -6.45
CA ALA A 548 -18.45 -12.47 -7.20
C ALA A 548 -19.99 -12.53 -7.18
N GLY A 549 -20.58 -13.71 -6.91
CA GLY A 549 -22.02 -13.87 -6.68
C GLY A 549 -22.48 -13.43 -5.29
N ALA A 550 -21.57 -13.32 -4.32
CA ALA A 550 -21.89 -12.95 -2.96
C ALA A 550 -22.16 -11.44 -2.78
N GLY A 551 -23.00 -11.11 -1.81
CA GLY A 551 -23.33 -9.72 -1.49
C GLY A 551 -24.68 -9.56 -0.78
N ILE A 552 -25.24 -8.35 -0.86
CA ILE A 552 -26.52 -7.96 -0.26
C ILE A 552 -27.46 -7.41 -1.34
N ASP A 553 -28.72 -7.79 -1.27
CA ASP A 553 -29.82 -7.19 -2.03
C ASP A 553 -30.75 -6.46 -1.06
N LEU A 554 -30.75 -5.12 -1.10
CA LEU A 554 -31.63 -4.28 -0.30
C LEU A 554 -33.08 -4.40 -0.82
N LEU A 555 -33.99 -4.64 0.11
CA LEU A 555 -35.43 -4.83 -0.15
C LEU A 555 -36.27 -3.70 0.46
N CYS A 556 -35.63 -2.75 1.13
CA CYS A 556 -36.23 -1.54 1.66
C CYS A 556 -35.35 -0.33 1.37
N THR A 557 -35.95 0.86 1.45
CA THR A 557 -35.27 2.15 1.31
C THR A 557 -35.44 2.96 2.59
N VAL A 558 -34.56 3.95 2.79
CA VAL A 558 -34.77 4.95 3.83
C VAL A 558 -36.11 5.65 3.60
N GLY A 559 -36.89 5.79 4.67
CA GLY A 559 -38.24 6.34 4.65
C GLY A 559 -39.37 5.31 4.50
N ALA A 560 -39.06 4.05 4.17
CA ALA A 560 -40.08 3.00 4.01
C ALA A 560 -40.74 2.63 5.35
N GLN A 561 -42.05 2.39 5.30
CA GLN A 561 -42.80 1.80 6.42
C GLN A 561 -42.66 0.28 6.37
N VAL A 562 -42.35 -0.34 7.51
CA VAL A 562 -42.14 -1.79 7.62
C VAL A 562 -42.96 -2.40 8.75
N ALA A 563 -43.42 -3.63 8.55
CA ALA A 563 -44.06 -4.44 9.57
C ALA A 563 -43.14 -5.57 10.06
N PRO A 564 -43.33 -6.13 11.27
CA PRO A 564 -42.58 -7.30 11.72
C PRO A 564 -42.68 -8.45 10.71
N GLY A 565 -41.55 -9.08 10.40
CA GLY A 565 -41.43 -10.13 9.39
C GLY A 565 -41.25 -9.63 7.95
N GLN A 566 -41.40 -8.32 7.68
CA GLN A 566 -41.16 -7.76 6.35
C GLN A 566 -39.67 -7.82 5.99
N PRO A 567 -39.29 -8.32 4.79
CA PRO A 567 -37.90 -8.37 4.37
C PRO A 567 -37.25 -6.98 4.29
N LEU A 568 -36.09 -6.81 4.93
CA LEU A 568 -35.29 -5.59 4.87
C LEU A 568 -34.19 -5.71 3.81
N TYR A 569 -33.48 -6.84 3.82
CA TYR A 569 -32.47 -7.18 2.82
C TYR A 569 -32.26 -8.70 2.75
N ARG A 570 -31.64 -9.14 1.66
CA ARG A 570 -31.28 -10.55 1.43
C ARG A 570 -29.77 -10.68 1.31
N ILE A 571 -29.20 -11.63 2.05
CA ILE A 571 -27.80 -12.02 1.92
C ILE A 571 -27.71 -13.05 0.80
N HIS A 572 -26.75 -12.87 -0.12
CA HIS A 572 -26.37 -13.83 -1.16
C HIS A 572 -24.97 -14.34 -0.89
N ALA A 573 -24.75 -15.64 -0.99
CA ALA A 573 -23.45 -16.28 -0.86
C ALA A 573 -23.28 -17.42 -1.88
N ASP A 574 -22.02 -17.74 -2.21
CA ASP A 574 -21.68 -18.83 -3.13
C ASP A 574 -21.51 -20.18 -2.40
N SER A 575 -21.62 -20.20 -1.07
CA SER A 575 -21.62 -21.43 -0.26
C SER A 575 -22.46 -21.29 1.00
N ALA A 576 -22.95 -22.41 1.53
CA ALA A 576 -23.68 -22.45 2.80
C ALA A 576 -22.82 -21.95 3.98
N ALA A 577 -21.54 -22.31 4.03
CA ALA A 577 -20.64 -21.88 5.11
C ALA A 577 -20.46 -20.36 5.15
N ALA A 578 -20.31 -19.72 3.98
CA ALA A 578 -20.21 -18.27 3.89
C ALA A 578 -21.54 -17.57 4.25
N LEU A 579 -22.68 -18.18 3.89
CA LEU A 579 -24.00 -17.66 4.29
C LEU A 579 -24.17 -17.68 5.82
N GLU A 580 -23.76 -18.76 6.48
CA GLU A 580 -23.84 -18.88 7.94
C GLU A 580 -22.90 -17.89 8.63
N ALA A 581 -21.66 -17.72 8.13
CA ALA A 581 -20.73 -16.72 8.64
C ALA A 581 -21.30 -15.29 8.54
N ALA A 582 -21.93 -14.93 7.41
CA ALA A 582 -22.60 -13.64 7.25
C ALA A 582 -23.85 -13.50 8.14
N SER A 583 -24.62 -14.58 8.29
CA SER A 583 -25.84 -14.59 9.11
C SER A 583 -25.54 -14.41 10.60
N ALA A 584 -24.40 -14.90 11.07
CA ALA A 584 -23.97 -14.70 12.45
C ALA A 584 -23.74 -13.22 12.82
N LEU A 585 -23.34 -12.37 11.85
CA LEU A 585 -23.11 -10.95 12.09
C LEU A 585 -24.39 -10.14 12.31
N VAL A 586 -25.53 -10.63 11.82
CA VAL A 586 -26.82 -9.91 11.85
C VAL A 586 -27.78 -10.44 12.92
N GLY A 587 -27.41 -11.53 13.61
CA GLY A 587 -28.17 -12.06 14.74
C GLY A 587 -28.19 -11.12 15.96
N VAL A 588 -29.09 -11.38 16.91
CA VAL A 588 -29.17 -10.62 18.17
C VAL A 588 -27.82 -10.68 18.90
N GLY A 589 -27.21 -9.51 19.15
CA GLY A 589 -25.87 -9.39 19.72
C GLY A 589 -24.71 -9.39 18.72
N GLY A 590 -24.98 -9.57 17.42
CA GLY A 590 -24.00 -9.47 16.35
C GLY A 590 -23.62 -8.02 16.00
N GLU A 591 -22.40 -7.81 15.51
CA GLU A 591 -21.84 -6.49 15.19
C GLU A 591 -22.66 -5.69 14.16
N CYS A 592 -23.44 -6.37 13.31
CA CYS A 592 -24.22 -5.77 12.24
C CYS A 592 -25.75 -5.86 12.48
N HIS A 593 -26.20 -6.14 13.72
CA HIS A 593 -27.62 -6.28 14.05
C HIS A 593 -28.46 -5.02 13.75
N GLN A 594 -27.85 -3.84 13.74
CA GLN A 594 -28.51 -2.55 13.47
C GLN A 594 -28.17 -1.96 12.09
N ALA A 595 -27.86 -2.82 11.12
CA ALA A 595 -27.51 -2.37 9.76
C ALA A 595 -28.64 -1.58 9.08
N VAL A 596 -29.89 -1.85 9.46
CA VAL A 596 -31.06 -1.07 9.09
C VAL A 596 -31.72 -0.59 10.38
N ARG A 597 -31.86 0.73 10.54
CA ARG A 597 -32.49 1.33 11.72
C ARG A 597 -33.95 1.63 11.45
N ILE A 598 -34.81 1.18 12.35
CA ILE A 598 -36.25 1.40 12.31
C ILE A 598 -36.60 2.22 13.54
N ASP A 599 -37.20 3.38 13.33
CA ASP A 599 -37.85 4.12 14.41
C ASP A 599 -39.25 3.54 14.58
N SER A 600 -39.51 2.99 15.77
CA SER A 600 -40.71 2.21 16.01
C SER A 600 -41.88 3.16 16.27
N ASP A 601 -43.05 2.81 15.71
CA ASP A 601 -44.29 3.57 15.92
C ASP A 601 -44.80 3.49 17.37
#